data_AF-A0A7J8V9R3-F1
#
_entry.id   AF-A0A7J8V9R3-F1
#
_cell.length_a   1.000
_cell.length_b   1.000
_cell.length_c   1.000
_cell.angle_alpha   90.00
_cell.angle_beta   90.00
_cell.angle_gamma   90.00
#
_symmetry.space_group_name_H-M   'P 1'
#
loop_
_entity.id
_entity.type
_entity.pdbx_description
1 polymer ?
#
loop_
_entity_poly.entity_id
_entity_poly.type
_entity_poly.pdbx_seq_one_letter_code
_entity_poly.pdbx_strand_id
1 'polypeptide(L)' 'MARNKGLIPSGPGEISIQRKQLKSIIESLLPACTEPDIETGMPFRAQAIIANPPAY' A
#
# COMPACT_ATOMS: atom_id res chain seq x y z
N MET A 1 -12.00 1.62 23.70
CA MET A 1 -11.25 2.43 22.71
C MET A 1 -10.32 1.49 21.95
N ALA A 2 -10.43 1.40 20.63
CA ALA A 2 -9.52 0.58 19.83
C ALA A 2 -8.12 1.23 19.82
N ARG A 3 -7.13 0.58 20.44
CA ARG A 3 -5.72 1.00 20.35
C ARG A 3 -5.18 0.55 18.99
N ASN A 4 -5.31 1.39 17.97
CA ASN A 4 -4.69 1.13 16.68
C ASN A 4 -3.23 1.61 16.75
N LYS A 5 -2.27 0.68 16.75
CA LYS A 5 -0.83 0.99 16.80
C LYS A 5 -0.33 1.71 15.52
N GLY A 6 -1.17 1.80 14.48
CA GLY A 6 -0.76 2.28 13.17
C GLY A 6 0.27 1.35 12.52
N LEU A 7 0.87 1.81 11.42
CA LEU A 7 1.91 1.07 10.69
C LEU A 7 3.34 1.43 11.15
N ILE A 8 3.47 2.21 12.23
CA ILE A 8 4.77 2.66 12.72
C ILE A 8 5.30 1.62 13.73
N PRO A 9 6.51 1.08 13.52
CA PRO A 9 7.11 0.13 14.45
C PRO A 9 7.25 0.73 15.85
N SER A 10 6.71 0.04 16.86
CA SER A 10 6.91 0.44 18.26
C SER A 10 8.27 -0.02 18.80
N GLY A 11 8.99 -0.89 18.07
CA GLY A 11 10.34 -1.35 18.39
C GLY A 11 10.92 -2.37 17.39
N PRO A 12 12.21 -2.72 17.50
CA PRO A 12 12.92 -3.55 16.52
C PRO A 12 12.34 -4.95 16.31
N GLY A 13 11.77 -5.55 17.36
CA GLY A 13 11.16 -6.88 17.30
C GLY A 13 9.89 -6.96 16.46
N GLU A 14 9.20 -5.83 16.23
CA GLU A 14 7.96 -5.79 15.47
C GLU A 14 8.19 -5.58 13.95
N ILE A 15 9.41 -5.17 13.55
CA ILE A 15 9.72 -4.80 12.17
C ILE A 15 9.43 -5.93 11.19
N SER A 16 9.83 -7.16 11.51
CA SER A 16 9.62 -8.31 10.61
C SER A 16 8.14 -8.61 10.39
N ILE A 17 7.34 -8.55 11.46
CA ILE A 17 5.90 -8.79 11.41
C ILE A 17 5.21 -7.68 10.62
N GLN A 18 5.53 -6.43 10.92
CA GLN A 18 4.93 -5.27 10.25
C GLN A 18 5.30 -5.19 8.77
N ARG A 19 6.53 -5.56 8.39
CA ARG A 19 6.92 -5.66 6.97
C ARG A 19 6.09 -6.72 6.23
N LYS A 20 5.81 -7.86 6.85
CA LYS A 20 4.93 -8.89 6.26
C LYS A 20 3.51 -8.38 6.10
N GLN A 21 2.98 -7.66 7.10
CA GLN A 21 1.66 -7.05 7.02
C GLN A 21 1.59 -5.98 5.92
N LEU A 22 2.57 -5.09 5.85
CA LEU A 22 2.64 -4.06 4.82
C LEU A 22 2.73 -4.68 3.42
N LYS A 23 3.56 -5.71 3.26
CA LYS A 23 3.65 -6.48 2.01
C LYS A 23 2.28 -7.05 1.62
N SER A 24 1.58 -7.69 2.56
CA SER A 24 0.25 -8.24 2.30
C SER A 24 -0.77 -7.17 1.90
N ILE A 25 -0.73 -5.99 2.52
CA ILE A 25 -1.61 -4.87 2.18
C ILE A 25 -1.30 -4.38 0.76
N ILE A 26 -0.02 -4.15 0.43
CA ILE A 26 0.40 -3.71 -0.91
C ILE A 26 -0.03 -4.74 -1.96
N GLU A 27 0.25 -6.02 -1.73
CA GLU A 27 -0.12 -7.11 -2.66
C GLU A 27 -1.65 -7.22 -2.83
N SER A 28 -2.44 -6.98 -1.77
CA SER A 28 -3.91 -6.97 -1.88
C SER A 28 -4.46 -5.77 -2.66
N LEU A 29 -3.76 -4.64 -2.66
CA LEU A 29 -4.20 -3.40 -3.31
C LEU A 29 -3.64 -3.23 -4.72
N LEU A 30 -2.54 -3.90 -5.03
CA LEU A 30 -1.86 -3.79 -6.32
C LEU A 30 -2.79 -4.07 -7.52
N PRO A 31 -3.65 -5.12 -7.51
CA PRO A 31 -4.55 -5.38 -8.63
C PRO A 31 -5.47 -4.21 -8.95
N ALA A 32 -5.97 -3.48 -7.95
CA ALA A 32 -6.82 -2.31 -8.17
C ALA A 32 -6.11 -1.16 -8.89
N CYS A 33 -4.77 -1.13 -8.85
CA CYS A 33 -3.95 -0.13 -9.53
C CYS A 33 -3.48 -0.59 -10.93
N THR A 34 -3.49 -1.90 -11.21
CA THR A 34 -2.88 -2.48 -12.43
C THR A 34 -3.86 -3.18 -13.35
N GLU A 35 -4.95 -3.71 -12.80
CA GLU A 35 -5.98 -4.43 -13.55
C GLU A 35 -7.13 -3.49 -13.94
N PRO A 36 -7.88 -3.83 -15.00
CA PRO A 36 -9.11 -3.11 -15.32
C PRO A 36 -10.16 -3.24 -14.23
N ASP A 37 -11.02 -2.23 -14.12
CA ASP A 37 -12.19 -2.27 -13.25
C ASP A 37 -13.09 -3.47 -13.59
N ILE A 38 -13.56 -4.18 -12.56
CA ILE A 38 -14.25 -5.47 -12.71
C ILE A 38 -15.63 -5.31 -13.36
N GLU A 39 -16.29 -4.16 -13.16
CA GLU A 39 -17.64 -3.91 -13.67
C GLU A 39 -17.62 -3.33 -15.09
N THR A 40 -16.68 -2.42 -15.37
CA THR A 40 -16.63 -1.66 -16.62
C THR A 40 -15.56 -2.13 -17.60
N GLY A 41 -14.58 -2.91 -17.14
CA GLY A 41 -13.42 -3.34 -17.93
C GLY A 41 -12.47 -2.20 -18.32
N MET A 42 -12.65 -0.99 -17.76
CA MET A 42 -11.79 0.14 -18.08
C MET A 42 -10.47 0.05 -17.30
N PRO A 43 -9.31 0.30 -17.95
CA PRO A 43 -8.03 0.30 -17.25
C PRO A 43 -7.96 1.45 -16.24
N PHE A 44 -7.34 1.19 -15.08
CA PHE A 44 -7.03 2.25 -14.14
C PHE A 44 -6.10 3.30 -14.78
N ARG A 45 -6.49 4.58 -14.68
CA ARG A 45 -5.67 5.71 -15.13
C ARG A 45 -5.54 6.72 -14.00
N ALA A 46 -4.34 6.81 -13.43
CA ALA A 46 -4.03 7.84 -12.45
C ALA A 46 -4.24 9.23 -13.07
N GLN A 47 -5.04 10.06 -12.40
CA GLN A 47 -5.29 11.44 -12.82
C GLN A 47 -4.13 12.37 -12.45
N ALA A 48 -3.37 12.02 -11.42
CA ALA A 48 -2.15 12.70 -11.00
C ALA A 48 -1.17 11.69 -10.39
N ILE A 49 0.12 11.87 -10.65
CA ILE A 49 1.20 11.13 -10.00
C ILE A 49 1.94 12.11 -9.10
N ILE A 50 1.82 11.94 -7.79
CA ILE A 50 2.60 12.70 -6.81
C ILE A 50 3.79 11.84 -6.43
N ALA A 51 4.89 12.00 -7.17
CA ALA A 51 6.17 11.38 -6.84
C ALA A 51 7.08 12.45 -6.22
N ASN A 52 7.68 12.14 -5.07
CA ASN A 52 8.84 12.90 -4.64
C ASN A 52 9.96 12.61 -5.66
N PRO A 53 10.57 13.65 -6.27
CA PRO A 53 11.70 13.43 -7.14
C PRO A 53 12.78 12.64 -6.37
N PRO A 54 13.43 11.67 -7.02
CA PRO A 54 14.50 10.92 -6.39
C PRO A 54 15.57 11.90 -5.89
N ALA A 55 15.84 11.84 -4.59
CA ALA A 55 16.99 12.50 -3.99
C ALA A 55 18.21 11.63 -4.30
N TYR A 56 18.85 11.90 -5.44
CA TYR A 56 20.19 11.40 -5.75
C TYR A 56 21.23 12.28 -5.08
#